data_AF-A0A929A301-F1
#
_entry.id   AF-A0A929A301-F1
#
_cell.length_a   1.000
_cell.length_b   1.000
_cell.length_c   1.000
_cell.angle_alpha   90.00
_cell.angle_beta   90.00
_cell.angle_gamma   90.00
#
_symmetry.space_group_name_H-M   'P 1'
#
loop_
_entity.id
_entity.type
_entity.pdbx_description
1 polymer ?
#
loop_
_entity_poly.entity_id
_entity_poly.type
_entity_poly.pdbx_seq_one_letter_code
_entity_poly.pdbx_strand_id
1 'polypeptide(L)'
;MSTSAIDTLSLKLVHIIQTKDPKKVSYWANRLDNQKNQFLVAQVMARINRHLKTHDERLYNWFHDIYFADYSPEVKKLWLDFVDLCSLSL
;
A
#
# COMPACT_ATOMS: atom_id res chain seq x y z
N MET A 1 9.64 5.71 -21.65
CA MET A 1 10.16 5.83 -20.27
C MET A 1 10.17 4.44 -19.67
N SER A 2 11.30 3.94 -19.14
CA SER A 2 11.29 2.63 -18.47
C SER A 2 10.49 2.76 -17.19
N THR A 3 9.46 1.94 -17.04
CA THR A 3 8.69 1.85 -15.79
C THR A 3 9.63 1.31 -14.72
N SER A 4 9.77 2.03 -13.60
CA SER A 4 10.66 1.57 -12.53
C SER A 4 10.17 0.23 -11.97
N ALA A 5 11.06 -0.57 -11.39
CA ALA A 5 10.67 -1.84 -10.75
C ALA A 5 9.58 -1.62 -9.68
N ILE A 6 9.62 -0.47 -9.01
CA ILE A 6 8.63 -0.03 -8.03
C ILE A 6 7.26 0.24 -8.69
N ASP A 7 7.21 0.84 -9.88
CA ASP A 7 5.95 1.07 -10.61
C ASP A 7 5.30 -0.26 -10.98
N THR A 8 6.12 -1.16 -11.52
CA THR A 8 5.66 -2.49 -11.93
C THR A 8 5.12 -3.28 -10.75
N LEU A 9 5.82 -3.24 -9.60
CA LEU A 9 5.38 -3.91 -8.38
C LEU A 9 4.10 -3.29 -7.82
N SER A 10 4.04 -1.96 -7.73
CA SER A 10 2.87 -1.24 -7.19
C SER A 10 1.61 -1.55 -8.00
N LEU A 11 1.70 -1.53 -9.33
CA LEU A 11 0.58 -1.88 -10.20
C LEU A 11 0.12 -3.33 -10.03
N LYS A 12 1.05 -4.29 -9.92
CA LYS A 12 0.72 -5.70 -9.67
C LYS A 12 -0.01 -5.87 -8.33
N LEU A 13 0.42 -5.16 -7.28
CA LEU A 13 -0.23 -5.19 -5.98
C LEU A 13 -1.62 -4.54 -6.02
N VAL A 14 -1.81 -3.45 -6.76
CA VAL A 14 -3.13 -2.88 -7.04
C VAL A 14 -4.05 -3.92 -7.68
N HIS A 15 -3.58 -4.68 -8.67
CA HIS A 15 -4.39 -5.72 -9.31
C HIS A 15 -4.82 -6.81 -8.31
N ILE A 16 -3.94 -7.17 -7.37
CA ILE A 16 -4.28 -8.12 -6.30
C ILE A 16 -5.35 -7.52 -5.38
N ILE A 17 -5.22 -6.26 -4.98
CA ILE A 17 -6.22 -5.56 -4.16
C ILE A 17 -7.57 -5.51 -4.88
N GLN A 18 -7.58 -5.25 -6.19
CA GLN A 18 -8.79 -5.23 -7.02
C GLN A 18 -9.51 -6.59 -7.10
N THR A 19 -8.84 -7.71 -6.80
CA THR A 19 -9.52 -9.01 -6.70
C THR A 19 -10.49 -9.09 -5.52
N LYS A 20 -10.39 -8.16 -4.56
CA LYS A 20 -11.21 -8.09 -3.34
C LYS A 20 -11.17 -9.38 -2.49
N ASP A 21 -10.10 -10.16 -2.64
CA ASP A 21 -9.84 -11.36 -1.83
C ASP A 21 -9.04 -10.95 -0.57
N PRO A 22 -9.67 -10.93 0.62
CA PRO A 22 -9.02 -10.46 1.83
C PRO A 22 -7.82 -11.33 2.21
N LYS A 23 -7.84 -12.64 1.92
CA LYS A 23 -6.73 -13.55 2.28
C LYS A 23 -5.49 -13.23 1.45
N LYS A 24 -5.65 -12.94 0.16
CA LYS A 24 -4.54 -12.54 -0.72
C LYS A 24 -3.96 -11.20 -0.30
N VAL A 25 -4.82 -10.23 0.03
CA VAL A 25 -4.39 -8.91 0.47
C VAL A 25 -3.63 -9.00 1.80
N SER A 26 -4.16 -9.70 2.79
CA SER A 26 -3.47 -9.91 4.08
C SER A 26 -2.15 -10.66 3.92
N TYR A 27 -2.08 -11.66 3.03
CA TYR A 27 -0.82 -12.36 2.74
C TYR A 27 0.25 -11.38 2.24
N TRP A 28 -0.10 -10.48 1.31
CA TRP A 28 0.85 -9.51 0.77
C TRP A 28 1.18 -8.39 1.76
N ALA A 29 0.22 -7.91 2.55
CA ALA A 29 0.47 -6.95 3.62
C ALA A 29 1.55 -7.47 4.57
N ASN A 30 1.37 -8.70 5.08
CA ASN A 30 2.37 -9.36 5.93
C ASN A 30 3.74 -9.51 5.24
N ARG A 31 3.78 -9.78 3.94
CA ARG A 31 5.05 -9.90 3.20
C ARG A 31 5.75 -8.55 3.03
N LEU A 32 4.99 -7.46 2.85
CA LEU A 32 5.52 -6.10 2.74
C LEU A 32 6.12 -5.66 4.07
N ASP A 33 5.41 -5.86 5.19
CA ASP A 33 5.90 -5.48 6.53
C ASP A 33 7.20 -6.20 6.90
N ASN A 34 7.37 -7.44 6.44
CA ASN A 34 8.59 -8.23 6.69
C ASN A 34 9.78 -7.89 5.78
N GLN A 35 9.67 -6.91 4.89
CA GLN A 35 10.80 -6.52 4.05
C GLN A 35 11.87 -5.79 4.86
N LYS A 36 13.15 -6.04 4.55
CA LYS A 36 14.27 -5.36 5.22
C LYS A 36 14.32 -3.86 4.90
N ASN A 37 13.90 -3.48 3.69
CA ASN A 37 13.93 -2.10 3.23
C ASN A 37 12.54 -1.46 3.40
N GLN A 38 12.29 -0.90 4.58
CA GLN A 38 11.02 -0.24 4.91
C GLN A 38 10.78 1.02 4.07
N PHE A 39 11.84 1.70 3.61
CA PHE A 39 11.70 2.84 2.72
C PHE A 39 11.14 2.44 1.35
N LEU A 40 11.62 1.31 0.79
CA LEU A 40 11.06 0.75 -0.44
C LEU A 40 9.58 0.39 -0.26
N VAL A 41 9.21 -0.20 0.88
CA VAL A 41 7.81 -0.54 1.19
C VAL A 41 6.96 0.73 1.22
N ALA A 42 7.44 1.79 1.88
CA ALA A 42 6.75 3.07 1.93
C ALA A 42 6.55 3.66 0.52
N GLN A 43 7.55 3.58 -0.36
CA GLN A 43 7.42 4.04 -1.76
C GLN A 43 6.40 3.23 -2.56
N VAL A 44 6.36 1.90 -2.40
CA VAL A 44 5.35 1.04 -3.04
C VAL A 44 3.96 1.38 -2.51
N MET A 45 3.82 1.50 -1.19
CA MET A 45 2.55 1.83 -0.53
C MET A 45 2.04 3.20 -0.94
N ALA A 46 2.92 4.20 -1.08
CA ALA A 46 2.57 5.54 -1.56
C ALA A 46 1.96 5.49 -2.97
N ARG A 47 2.53 4.68 -3.87
CA ARG A 47 2.01 4.53 -5.24
C ARG A 47 0.67 3.79 -5.27
N ILE A 48 0.51 2.74 -4.47
CA ILE A 48 -0.76 2.04 -4.30
C ILE A 48 -1.83 3.02 -3.77
N ASN A 49 -1.53 3.72 -2.69
CA ASN A 49 -2.44 4.70 -2.06
C ASN A 49 -2.84 5.79 -3.05
N ARG A 50 -1.88 6.38 -3.77
CA ARG A 50 -2.15 7.39 -4.81
C ARG A 50 -3.04 6.84 -5.91
N HIS A 51 -2.76 5.63 -6.40
CA HIS A 51 -3.56 5.01 -7.46
C HIS A 51 -5.00 4.76 -6.99
N LEU A 52 -5.18 4.11 -5.85
CA LEU A 52 -6.49 3.77 -5.32
C LEU A 52 -7.30 5.03 -4.94
N LYS A 53 -6.69 6.00 -4.26
CA LYS A 53 -7.38 7.24 -3.87
C LYS A 53 -7.87 8.05 -5.08
N THR A 54 -7.15 8.01 -6.20
CA THR A 54 -7.55 8.71 -7.43
C THR A 54 -8.65 7.97 -8.21
N HIS A 55 -8.68 6.63 -8.19
CA HIS A 55 -9.53 5.85 -9.09
C HIS A 55 -10.68 5.12 -8.39
N ASP A 56 -10.53 4.73 -7.13
CA ASP A 56 -11.51 3.97 -6.35
C ASP A 56 -11.29 4.16 -4.84
N GLU A 57 -11.84 5.26 -4.30
CA GLU A 57 -11.73 5.61 -2.88
C GLU A 57 -12.37 4.55 -1.96
N ARG A 58 -13.40 3.85 -2.44
CA ARG A 58 -14.02 2.75 -1.68
C ARG A 58 -13.06 1.57 -1.54
N LEU A 59 -12.36 1.21 -2.62
CA LEU A 59 -11.34 0.16 -2.59
C LEU A 59 -10.11 0.57 -1.77
N TYR A 60 -9.73 1.85 -1.79
CA TYR A 60 -8.70 2.41 -0.91
C TYR A 60 -9.03 2.19 0.57
N ASN A 61 -10.25 2.58 1.00
CA ASN A 61 -10.68 2.41 2.38
C ASN A 61 -10.74 0.92 2.77
N TRP A 62 -11.35 0.07 1.92
CA TRP A 62 -11.40 -1.38 2.15
C TRP A 62 -10.02 -2.00 2.29
N PHE A 63 -9.08 -1.63 1.42
CA PHE A 63 -7.70 -2.13 1.49
C PHE A 63 -7.06 -1.78 2.84
N HIS A 64 -7.24 -0.55 3.32
CA HIS A 64 -6.71 -0.14 4.62
C HIS A 64 -7.38 -0.84 5.78
N ASP A 65 -8.67 -1.15 5.69
CA ASP A 65 -9.36 -1.92 6.73
C ASP A 65 -8.80 -3.34 6.85
N ILE A 66 -8.39 -3.94 5.73
CA ILE A 66 -7.71 -5.25 5.72
C ILE A 66 -6.25 -5.14 6.18
N TYR A 67 -5.50 -4.14 5.69
CA TYR A 67 -4.08 -3.98 6.00
C TYR A 67 -3.86 -3.64 7.48
N PHE A 68 -4.73 -2.82 8.06
CA PHE A 68 -4.62 -2.35 9.44
C PHE A 68 -5.60 -3.04 10.40
N ALA A 69 -6.17 -4.19 10.02
CA ALA A 69 -7.22 -4.87 10.80
C ALA A 69 -6.84 -5.10 12.27
N ASP A 70 -5.57 -5.42 12.54
CA ASP A 70 -5.04 -5.72 13.87
C ASP A 70 -4.37 -4.52 14.56
N TYR A 71 -4.42 -3.33 13.95
CA TYR A 71 -3.75 -2.14 14.44
C TYR A 71 -4.73 -1.06 14.89
N SER A 72 -4.31 -0.24 15.86
CA SER A 72 -5.13 0.88 16.30
C SER A 72 -5.23 1.98 15.22
N PRO A 73 -6.29 2.80 15.24
CA PRO A 73 -6.43 3.92 14.31
C PRO A 73 -5.24 4.90 14.33
N GLU A 74 -4.62 5.10 15.50
CA GLU A 74 -3.45 5.96 15.66
C GLU A 74 -2.23 5.41 14.92
N VAL A 75 -2.00 4.08 14.98
CA VAL A 75 -0.92 3.42 14.25
C VAL A 75 -1.14 3.51 12.75
N LYS A 76 -2.37 3.26 12.28
CA LYS A 76 -2.77 3.47 10.88
C LYS A 76 -2.44 4.89 10.43
N LYS A 77 -2.84 5.90 11.21
CA LYS A 77 -2.59 7.31 10.88
C LYS A 77 -1.09 7.62 10.78
N LEU A 78 -0.30 7.25 11.78
CA LEU A 78 1.15 7.49 11.79
C LEU A 78 1.85 6.83 10.61
N TRP A 79 1.44 5.61 10.26
CA TRP A 79 1.99 4.91 9.10
C TRP A 79 1.63 5.60 7.78
N LEU A 80 0.39 6.05 7.62
CA LEU A 80 -0.01 6.78 6.42
C LEU A 80 0.71 8.13 6.30
N ASP A 81 0.89 8.86 7.40
CA ASP A 81 1.69 10.09 7.43
C ASP A 81 3.15 9.82 7.03
N PHE A 82 3.75 8.71 7.50
CA PHE A 82 5.08 8.28 7.10
C PHE A 82 5.18 7.95 5.60
N VAL A 83 4.21 7.19 5.08
CA VAL A 83 4.13 6.85 3.65
C VAL A 83 4.01 8.12 2.79
N ASP A 84 3.19 9.08 3.21
CA ASP A 84 3.02 10.35 2.51
C ASP A 84 4.32 11.18 2.52
N LEU A 85 5.05 11.22 3.65
CA LEU A 85 6.37 11.84 3.72
C LEU A 85 7.38 11.18 2.76
N CYS A 86 7.43 9.86 2.72
CA CYS A 86 8.28 9.15 1.77
C CYS A 86 7.90 9.41 0.31
N SER A 87 6.63 9.74 0.04
CA SER A 87 6.14 10.05 -1.30
C SER A 87 6.58 11.42 -1.83
N LEU A 88 6.97 12.35 -0.95
CA LEU A 88 7.48 13.67 -1.31
C LEU A 88 8.94 13.64 -1.82
N SER A 89 9.63 12.52 -1.57
CA SER A 89 11.00 12.28 -2.03
C SER A 89 11.07 11.56 -3.40
N LEU A 90 9.93 11.39 -4.06
CA LEU A 90 9.74 10.75 -5.37
C LEU A 90 9.31 11.78 -6.42
#